data_AF-A0A0T5XAH6-F1
#
_entry.id   AF-A0A0T5XAH6-F1
#
_cell.length_a   1.000
_cell.length_b   1.000
_cell.length_c   1.000
_cell.angle_alpha   90.00
_cell.angle_beta   90.00
_cell.angle_gamma   90.00
#
_symmetry.space_group_name_H-M   'P 1'
#
loop_
_entity.id
_entity.type
_entity.pdbx_description
1 polymer ?
#
loop_
_entity_poly.entity_id
_entity_poly.type
_entity_poly.pdbx_seq_one_letter_code
_entity_poly.pdbx_strand_id
1 'polypeptide(L)'
;MTALEPEKQETVSLEKAKEQVAKACRRIAMLHIAYARTLVEELGPEEGKRLAMRAIKTYGKQVGASARKRVEAQGLENTPENYVEDLPEFGLYEELEKIETGEGLIRRLKGCEMGKLWRELGEEELGRIYCYIDSAKSMAFNPDWVLVHKTCMPDGDPHCDLCYRRTTEEEKSNFLKDDTDFENLDKP
;
A
#
# COMPACT_ATOMS: atom_id res chain seq x y z
N MET A 1 19.42 16.50 -46.74
CA MET A 1 19.12 15.60 -45.61
C MET A 1 19.93 16.08 -44.43
N THR A 2 19.34 16.93 -43.60
CA THR A 2 19.96 17.41 -42.35
C THR A 2 19.72 16.33 -41.30
N ALA A 3 20.81 15.75 -40.78
CA ALA A 3 20.72 14.84 -39.64
C ALA A 3 20.14 15.62 -38.46
N LEU A 4 19.02 15.17 -37.92
CA LEU A 4 18.48 15.69 -36.66
C LEU A 4 19.51 15.36 -35.57
N GLU A 5 20.05 16.38 -34.92
CA GLU A 5 20.87 16.20 -33.73
C GLU A 5 20.05 15.44 -32.67
N PRO A 6 20.64 14.44 -31.98
CA PRO A 6 19.92 13.71 -30.96
C PRO A 6 19.49 14.69 -29.85
N GLU A 7 18.19 14.68 -29.55
CA GLU A 7 17.59 15.51 -28.53
C GLU A 7 18.34 15.32 -27.21
N LYS A 8 18.83 16.43 -26.63
CA LYS A 8 19.65 16.38 -25.42
C LYS A 8 18.78 15.90 -24.26
N GLN A 9 19.04 14.69 -23.77
CA GLN A 9 18.28 14.10 -22.68
C GLN A 9 18.47 14.92 -21.39
N GLU A 10 17.40 15.55 -20.91
CA GLU A 10 17.38 16.19 -19.59
C GLU A 10 17.41 15.13 -18.48
N THR A 11 18.22 15.36 -17.45
CA THR A 11 18.38 14.42 -16.32
C THR A 11 18.36 15.16 -14.98
N VAL A 12 18.03 14.44 -13.91
CA VAL A 12 18.07 14.91 -12.52
C VAL A 12 18.90 13.94 -11.66
N SER A 13 19.43 14.40 -10.53
CA SER A 13 20.10 13.51 -9.59
C SER A 13 19.09 12.54 -8.93
N LEU A 14 19.56 11.35 -8.54
CA LEU A 14 18.73 10.39 -7.81
C LEU A 14 18.16 10.98 -6.52
N GLU A 15 18.96 11.77 -5.79
CA GLU A 15 18.51 12.48 -4.59
C GLU A 15 17.36 13.43 -4.91
N LYS A 16 17.46 14.19 -6.01
CA LYS A 16 16.39 15.11 -6.41
C LYS A 16 15.13 14.34 -6.80
N ALA A 17 15.27 13.22 -7.51
CA ALA A 17 14.14 12.36 -7.87
C ALA A 17 13.46 11.79 -6.61
N LYS A 18 14.22 11.26 -5.65
CA LYS A 18 13.73 10.81 -4.34
C LYS A 18 12.93 11.90 -3.63
N GLU A 19 13.47 13.12 -3.57
CA GLU A 19 12.79 14.27 -2.97
C GLU A 19 11.46 14.59 -3.66
N GLN A 20 11.41 14.55 -5.00
CA GLN A 20 10.16 14.80 -5.73
C GLN A 20 9.10 13.74 -5.46
N VAL A 21 9.48 12.46 -5.43
CA VAL A 21 8.55 11.38 -5.11
C VAL A 21 8.07 11.49 -3.67
N ALA A 22 8.97 11.73 -2.71
CA ALA A 22 8.60 11.92 -1.31
C ALA A 22 7.58 13.06 -1.12
N LYS A 23 7.72 14.17 -1.86
CA LYS A 23 6.72 15.26 -1.87
C LYS A 23 5.36 14.79 -2.36
N ALA A 24 5.31 13.98 -3.42
CA ALA A 24 4.06 13.41 -3.92
C ALA A 24 3.44 12.42 -2.91
N CYS A 25 4.25 11.53 -2.31
CA CYS A 25 3.80 10.60 -1.27
C CYS A 25 3.20 11.35 -0.07
N ARG A 26 3.85 12.43 0.39
CA ARG A 26 3.32 13.27 1.48
C ARG A 26 2.01 13.97 1.09
N ARG A 27 1.85 14.38 -0.18
CA ARG A 27 0.58 14.96 -0.66
C ARG A 27 -0.55 13.93 -0.68
N ILE A 28 -0.28 12.70 -1.10
CA ILE A 28 -1.25 11.60 -1.06
C ILE A 28 -1.62 11.26 0.40
N ALA A 29 -0.63 11.24 1.30
CA ALA A 29 -0.86 11.00 2.72
C ALA A 29 -1.78 12.07 3.34
N MET A 30 -1.56 13.35 3.04
CA MET A 30 -2.47 14.44 3.45
C MET A 30 -3.85 14.32 2.82
N LEU A 31 -3.92 13.94 1.54
CA LEU A 31 -5.18 13.76 0.83
C LEU A 31 -6.03 12.68 1.52
N HIS A 32 -5.42 11.54 1.86
CA HIS A 32 -6.07 10.47 2.62
C HIS A 32 -6.61 10.97 3.95
N ILE A 33 -5.78 11.67 4.75
CA ILE A 33 -6.22 12.23 6.03
C ILE A 33 -7.37 13.21 5.84
N ALA A 34 -7.32 14.08 4.84
CA ALA A 34 -8.39 15.04 4.58
C ALA A 34 -9.73 14.32 4.33
N TYR A 35 -9.77 13.31 3.46
CA TYR A 35 -10.98 12.55 3.21
C TYR A 35 -11.44 11.74 4.43
N ALA A 36 -10.53 11.00 5.06
CA ALA A 36 -10.87 10.16 6.21
C ALA A 36 -11.38 10.99 7.40
N ARG A 37 -10.73 12.13 7.68
CA ARG A 37 -11.13 13.02 8.77
C ARG A 37 -12.47 13.67 8.49
N THR A 38 -12.72 14.15 7.26
CA THR A 38 -14.04 14.68 6.89
C THR A 38 -15.15 13.65 7.10
N LEU A 39 -14.93 12.38 6.76
CA LEU A 39 -15.91 11.32 7.03
C LEU A 39 -16.18 11.13 8.53
N VAL A 40 -15.12 11.14 9.35
CA VAL A 40 -15.23 11.00 10.81
C VAL A 40 -15.91 12.20 11.47
N GLU A 41 -15.61 13.41 11.03
CA GLU A 41 -16.22 14.64 11.55
C GLU A 41 -17.71 14.71 11.24
N GLU A 42 -18.13 14.31 10.04
CA GLU A 42 -19.53 14.42 9.60
C GLU A 42 -20.41 13.25 10.07
N LEU A 43 -19.85 12.04 10.17
CA LEU A 43 -20.62 10.81 10.42
C LEU A 43 -20.32 10.17 11.78
N GLY A 44 -19.36 10.72 12.51
CA GLY A 44 -18.88 10.19 13.78
C GLY A 44 -17.75 9.15 13.62
N PRO A 45 -17.06 8.81 14.72
CA PRO A 45 -15.85 7.97 14.69
C PRO A 45 -16.06 6.60 14.03
N GLU A 46 -17.11 5.88 14.43
CA GLU A 46 -17.34 4.51 13.96
C GLU A 46 -17.72 4.48 12.47
N GLU A 47 -18.75 5.22 12.09
CA GLU A 47 -19.26 5.21 10.71
C GLU A 47 -18.28 5.86 9.73
N GLY A 48 -17.62 6.95 10.14
CA GLY A 48 -16.60 7.61 9.34
C GLY A 48 -15.40 6.72 9.05
N LYS A 49 -14.85 6.04 10.08
CA LYS A 49 -13.75 5.09 9.90
C LYS A 49 -14.17 3.90 9.03
N ARG A 50 -15.37 3.35 9.25
CA ARG A 50 -15.92 2.25 8.44
C ARG A 50 -16.01 2.62 6.97
N LEU A 51 -16.48 3.84 6.64
CA LEU A 51 -16.55 4.31 5.25
C LEU A 51 -15.17 4.64 4.67
N ALA A 52 -14.23 5.16 5.46
CA ALA A 52 -12.84 5.35 5.03
C ALA A 52 -12.18 4.00 4.67
N MET A 53 -12.37 2.95 5.50
CA MET A 53 -11.92 1.59 5.20
C MET A 53 -12.55 1.05 3.92
N ARG A 54 -13.85 1.24 3.71
CA ARG A 54 -14.55 0.84 2.48
C ARG A 54 -13.98 1.56 1.25
N ALA A 55 -13.64 2.84 1.36
CA ALA A 55 -13.00 3.60 0.29
C ALA A 55 -11.61 3.02 -0.04
N ILE A 56 -10.78 2.74 0.97
CA ILE A 56 -9.46 2.11 0.76
C ILE A 56 -9.59 0.71 0.16
N LYS A 57 -10.57 -0.10 0.59
CA LYS A 57 -10.85 -1.39 -0.03
C LYS A 57 -11.18 -1.25 -1.51
N THR A 58 -12.04 -0.29 -1.85
CA THR A 58 -12.44 -0.04 -3.23
C THR A 58 -11.23 0.34 -4.08
N TYR A 59 -10.39 1.24 -3.56
CA TYR A 59 -9.14 1.62 -4.20
C TYR A 59 -8.19 0.42 -4.37
N GLY A 60 -7.94 -0.35 -3.30
CA GLY A 60 -7.10 -1.55 -3.35
C GLY A 60 -7.60 -2.60 -4.35
N LYS A 61 -8.92 -2.80 -4.46
CA LYS A 61 -9.51 -3.70 -5.48
C LYS A 61 -9.21 -3.24 -6.90
N GLN A 62 -9.23 -1.94 -7.17
CA GLN A 62 -8.88 -1.40 -8.48
C GLN A 62 -7.40 -1.64 -8.83
N VAL A 63 -6.51 -1.38 -7.86
CA VAL A 63 -5.07 -1.61 -8.00
C VAL A 63 -4.78 -3.10 -8.24
N GLY A 64 -5.27 -3.98 -7.37
CA GLY A 64 -5.06 -5.42 -7.47
C GLY A 64 -5.66 -6.03 -8.75
N ALA A 65 -6.85 -5.61 -9.18
CA ALA A 65 -7.44 -6.06 -10.43
C ALA A 65 -6.64 -5.59 -11.67
N SER A 66 -6.04 -4.41 -11.61
CA SER A 66 -5.15 -3.90 -12.67
C SER A 66 -3.86 -4.72 -12.73
N ALA A 67 -3.22 -4.99 -11.58
CA ALA A 67 -2.05 -5.86 -11.50
C ALA A 67 -2.34 -7.26 -12.02
N ARG A 68 -3.49 -7.83 -11.64
CA ARG A 68 -3.95 -9.15 -12.08
C ARG A 68 -4.03 -9.24 -13.60
N LYS A 69 -4.69 -8.27 -14.24
CA LYS A 69 -4.80 -8.21 -15.71
C LYS A 69 -3.44 -8.13 -16.41
N ARG A 70 -2.49 -7.38 -15.84
CA ARG A 70 -1.12 -7.27 -16.40
C ARG A 70 -0.36 -8.60 -16.35
N VAL A 71 -0.53 -9.37 -15.28
CA VAL A 71 0.10 -10.68 -15.10
C VAL A 71 -0.57 -11.73 -16.00
N GLU A 72 -1.90 -11.75 -16.04
CA GLU A 72 -2.67 -12.63 -16.94
C GLU A 72 -2.34 -12.39 -18.42
N ALA A 73 -2.13 -11.12 -18.82
CA ALA A 73 -1.73 -10.77 -20.19
C ALA A 73 -0.35 -11.32 -20.60
N GLN A 74 0.49 -11.69 -19.63
CA GLN A 74 1.79 -12.34 -19.85
C GLN A 74 1.69 -13.87 -19.86
N GLY A 75 0.48 -14.44 -19.64
CA GLY A 75 0.28 -15.88 -19.53
C GLY A 75 0.80 -16.48 -18.22
N LEU A 76 0.99 -15.64 -17.19
CA LEU A 76 1.48 -16.04 -15.87
C LEU A 76 0.32 -16.23 -14.89
N GLU A 77 0.54 -17.08 -13.87
CA GLU A 77 -0.39 -17.21 -12.75
C GLU A 77 -0.26 -16.02 -11.79
N ASN A 78 -1.36 -15.61 -11.16
CA ASN A 78 -1.38 -14.49 -10.22
C ASN A 78 -0.83 -14.88 -8.85
N THR A 79 0.40 -15.37 -8.74
CA THR A 79 1.01 -15.71 -7.45
C THR A 79 1.75 -14.50 -6.86
N PRO A 80 1.98 -14.42 -5.53
CA PRO A 80 2.76 -13.33 -4.93
C PRO A 80 4.12 -13.07 -5.58
N GLU A 81 4.76 -14.11 -6.13
CA GLU A 81 6.03 -14.05 -6.84
C GLU A 81 5.92 -13.34 -8.20
N ASN A 82 4.76 -13.44 -8.85
CA ASN A 82 4.48 -12.81 -10.13
C ASN A 82 3.87 -11.40 -9.98
N TYR A 83 3.63 -10.92 -8.75
CA TYR A 83 3.18 -9.54 -8.54
C TYR A 83 4.30 -8.57 -8.91
N VAL A 84 4.04 -7.73 -9.91
CA VAL A 84 4.95 -6.64 -10.30
C VAL A 84 4.65 -5.42 -9.44
N GLU A 85 5.65 -4.99 -8.66
CA GLU A 85 5.55 -3.80 -7.81
C GLU A 85 5.13 -2.57 -8.64
N ASP A 86 4.14 -1.85 -8.14
CA ASP A 86 3.56 -0.66 -8.77
C ASP A 86 3.75 0.61 -7.94
N LEU A 87 4.47 0.49 -6.82
CA LEU A 87 4.95 1.61 -6.03
C LEU A 87 6.25 2.20 -6.58
N PRO A 88 6.54 3.48 -6.30
CA PRO A 88 7.80 4.09 -6.69
C PRO A 88 9.01 3.36 -6.11
N GLU A 89 10.00 3.08 -6.94
CA GLU A 89 11.26 2.44 -6.52
C GLU A 89 12.04 3.29 -5.49
N PHE A 90 11.89 4.62 -5.56
CA PHE A 90 12.59 5.56 -4.70
C PHE A 90 11.63 6.56 -4.07
N GLY A 91 11.94 7.02 -2.85
CA GLY A 91 11.29 8.18 -2.22
C GLY A 91 10.00 7.88 -1.46
N LEU A 92 9.44 6.66 -1.54
CA LEU A 92 8.33 6.25 -0.67
C LEU A 92 8.81 5.82 0.73
N TYR A 93 9.96 5.15 0.77
CA TYR A 93 10.64 4.68 1.97
C TYR A 93 12.15 4.89 1.82
N GLU A 94 12.87 4.87 2.93
CA GLU A 94 14.33 5.03 2.95
C GLU A 94 15.04 3.74 2.56
N GLU A 95 14.54 2.62 3.07
CA GLU A 95 15.13 1.30 2.90
C GLU A 95 14.06 0.21 2.80
N LEU A 96 14.29 -0.76 1.93
CA LEU A 96 13.53 -2.00 1.83
C LEU A 96 14.50 -3.19 1.97
N GLU A 97 14.35 -3.94 3.06
CA GLU A 97 15.09 -5.18 3.29
C GLU A 97 14.19 -6.39 3.00
N LYS A 98 14.78 -7.44 2.40
CA LYS A 98 14.15 -8.74 2.18
C LYS A 98 14.81 -9.73 3.14
N ILE A 99 14.05 -10.22 4.11
CA ILE A 99 14.54 -11.07 5.19
C ILE A 99 13.88 -12.45 5.04
N GLU A 100 14.68 -13.46 4.71
CA GLU A 100 14.21 -14.85 4.72
C GLU A 100 14.15 -15.38 6.14
N THR A 101 13.02 -15.98 6.50
CA THR A 101 12.78 -16.60 7.81
C THR A 101 12.28 -18.03 7.63
N GLY A 102 12.25 -18.81 8.71
CA GLY A 102 11.63 -20.15 8.67
C GLY A 102 10.13 -20.15 8.32
N GLU A 103 9.47 -18.99 8.38
CA GLU A 103 8.04 -18.80 8.08
C GLU A 103 7.80 -18.20 6.69
N GLY A 104 8.87 -17.85 5.95
CA GLY A 104 8.80 -17.20 4.65
C GLY A 104 9.52 -15.85 4.59
N LEU A 105 9.24 -15.11 3.52
CA LEU A 105 9.86 -13.81 3.23
C LEU A 105 9.16 -12.67 3.97
N ILE A 106 9.93 -11.92 4.77
CA ILE A 106 9.53 -10.64 5.34
C ILE A 106 10.12 -9.50 4.49
N ARG A 107 9.27 -8.52 4.16
CA ARG A 107 9.64 -7.25 3.53
C ARG A 107 9.63 -6.16 4.60
N ARG A 108 10.81 -5.72 5.03
CA ARG A 108 10.94 -4.67 6.04
C ARG A 108 11.13 -3.31 5.37
N LEU A 109 10.17 -2.41 5.58
CA LEU A 109 10.19 -1.04 5.08
C LEU A 109 10.54 -0.10 6.22
N LYS A 110 11.66 0.63 6.08
CA LYS A 110 12.08 1.65 7.03
C LYS A 110 11.85 3.04 6.46
N GLY A 111 11.42 3.96 7.31
CA GLY A 111 11.29 5.36 6.95
C GLY A 111 10.19 5.65 5.92
N CYS A 112 9.02 5.02 6.03
CA CYS A 112 7.85 5.31 5.18
C CYS A 112 7.47 6.80 5.26
N GLU A 113 7.49 7.51 4.13
CA GLU A 113 7.21 8.94 4.07
C GLU A 113 5.77 9.29 4.47
N MET A 114 4.82 8.40 4.19
CA MET A 114 3.42 8.58 4.62
C MET A 114 3.29 8.41 6.13
N GLY A 115 3.89 7.34 6.69
CA GLY A 115 3.88 7.06 8.13
C GLY A 115 4.57 8.15 8.96
N LYS A 116 5.71 8.67 8.49
CA LYS A 116 6.38 9.83 9.10
C LYS A 116 5.44 11.04 9.18
N LEU A 117 4.80 11.38 8.07
CA LEU A 117 3.88 12.52 8.01
C LEU A 117 2.68 12.34 8.95
N TRP A 118 2.07 11.15 8.98
CA TRP A 118 0.93 10.93 9.88
C TRP A 118 1.32 11.07 11.35
N ARG A 119 2.53 10.62 11.72
CA ARG A 119 3.11 10.85 13.05
C ARG A 119 3.37 12.33 13.34
N GLU A 120 3.89 13.08 12.38
CA GLU A 120 4.05 14.54 12.50
C GLU A 120 2.71 15.26 12.72
N LEU A 121 1.62 14.74 12.14
CA LEU A 121 0.27 15.31 12.26
C LEU A 121 -0.51 14.81 13.48
N GLY A 122 -0.06 13.75 14.16
CA GLY A 122 -0.83 13.06 15.21
C GLY A 122 -2.07 12.33 14.68
N GLU A 123 -1.97 11.82 13.44
CA GLU A 123 -3.07 11.22 12.67
C GLU A 123 -2.79 9.76 12.31
N GLU A 124 -2.03 9.06 13.15
CA GLU A 124 -1.61 7.69 12.90
C GLU A 124 -2.80 6.74 12.78
N GLU A 125 -3.85 6.93 13.58
CA GLU A 125 -5.04 6.07 13.54
C GLU A 125 -5.78 6.18 12.19
N LEU A 126 -6.05 7.39 11.71
CA LEU A 126 -6.67 7.58 10.39
C LEU A 126 -5.69 7.21 9.27
N GLY A 127 -4.40 7.48 9.44
CA GLY A 127 -3.34 7.08 8.53
C GLY A 127 -3.29 5.56 8.34
N ARG A 128 -3.42 4.80 9.43
CA ARG A 128 -3.38 3.33 9.45
C ARG A 128 -4.42 2.71 8.51
N ILE A 129 -5.57 3.35 8.34
CA ILE A 129 -6.62 2.90 7.41
C ILE A 129 -6.08 2.78 5.98
N TYR A 130 -5.18 3.68 5.55
CA TYR A 130 -4.59 3.62 4.20
C TYR A 130 -3.74 2.37 4.01
N CYS A 131 -3.02 1.92 5.04
CA CYS A 131 -2.14 0.75 4.97
C CYS A 131 -2.88 -0.54 4.62
N TYR A 132 -4.19 -0.63 4.88
CA TYR A 132 -5.02 -1.77 4.47
C TYR A 132 -5.20 -1.90 2.96
N ILE A 133 -4.71 -0.94 2.17
CA ILE A 133 -4.54 -1.12 0.73
C ILE A 133 -3.71 -2.37 0.42
N ASP A 134 -2.71 -2.72 1.24
CA ASP A 134 -1.84 -3.86 0.99
C ASP A 134 -2.61 -5.19 1.08
N SER A 135 -3.46 -5.36 2.09
CA SER A 135 -4.36 -6.52 2.21
C SER A 135 -5.42 -6.52 1.11
N ALA A 136 -6.02 -5.36 0.81
CA ALA A 136 -7.06 -5.26 -0.21
C ALA A 136 -6.54 -5.52 -1.63
N LYS A 137 -5.38 -4.96 -1.99
CA LYS A 137 -4.79 -5.13 -3.33
C LYS A 137 -4.28 -6.55 -3.55
N SER A 138 -3.68 -7.16 -2.53
CA SER A 138 -3.18 -8.54 -2.61
C SER A 138 -4.32 -9.54 -2.78
N MET A 139 -5.39 -9.45 -1.98
CA MET A 139 -6.55 -10.32 -2.13
C MET A 139 -7.31 -10.10 -3.44
N ALA A 140 -7.33 -8.87 -3.97
CA ALA A 140 -7.91 -8.59 -5.28
C ALA A 140 -7.05 -9.11 -6.45
N PHE A 141 -5.72 -9.15 -6.26
CA PHE A 141 -4.78 -9.75 -7.20
C PHE A 141 -4.92 -11.27 -7.21
N ASN A 142 -4.91 -11.90 -6.03
CA ASN A 142 -5.19 -13.32 -5.84
C ASN A 142 -5.87 -13.55 -4.48
N PRO A 143 -7.12 -14.05 -4.47
CA PRO A 143 -7.87 -14.23 -3.23
C PRO A 143 -7.33 -15.32 -2.31
N ASP A 144 -6.39 -16.17 -2.74
CA ASP A 144 -5.77 -17.20 -1.89
C ASP A 144 -4.64 -16.67 -1.01
N TRP A 145 -4.25 -15.40 -1.20
CA TRP A 145 -3.14 -14.77 -0.52
C TRP A 145 -3.53 -13.39 0.00
N VAL A 146 -2.94 -13.02 1.13
CA VAL A 146 -3.05 -11.67 1.69
C VAL A 146 -1.68 -11.20 2.16
N LEU A 147 -1.34 -9.96 1.83
CA LEU A 147 -0.19 -9.24 2.37
C LEU A 147 -0.62 -8.56 3.67
N VAL A 148 0.08 -8.89 4.76
CA VAL A 148 -0.27 -8.44 6.12
C VAL A 148 0.92 -7.78 6.81
N HIS A 149 0.64 -6.94 7.81
CA HIS A 149 1.63 -6.28 8.64
C HIS A 149 1.93 -7.09 9.91
N LYS A 150 3.18 -7.54 10.08
CA LYS A 150 3.71 -8.05 11.36
C LYS A 150 4.02 -6.91 12.34
N THR A 151 4.53 -5.79 11.81
CA THR A 151 4.71 -4.51 12.51
C THR A 151 4.28 -3.39 11.58
N CYS A 152 3.85 -2.25 12.11
CA CYS A 152 3.40 -1.12 11.30
C CYS A 152 3.74 0.22 11.96
N MET A 153 4.39 1.13 11.22
CA MET A 153 4.82 2.43 11.77
C MET A 153 3.68 3.28 12.38
N PRO A 154 2.47 3.35 11.79
CA PRO A 154 1.34 4.04 12.43
C PRO A 154 0.85 3.37 13.72
N ASP A 155 1.12 2.08 13.92
CA ASP A 155 0.78 1.35 15.17
C ASP A 155 1.82 1.61 16.29
N GLY A 156 2.83 2.45 16.02
CA GLY A 156 3.88 2.83 16.98
C GLY A 156 5.23 2.14 16.74
N ASP A 157 5.32 1.22 15.78
CA ASP A 157 6.55 0.50 15.49
C ASP A 157 7.62 1.38 14.80
N PRO A 158 8.91 0.99 14.89
CA PRO A 158 9.99 1.70 14.20
C PRO A 158 9.99 1.49 12.67
N HIS A 159 9.41 0.39 12.19
CA HIS A 159 9.35 0.02 10.77
C HIS A 159 8.14 -0.87 10.49
N CYS A 160 7.80 -1.04 9.20
CA CYS A 160 6.77 -1.99 8.77
C CYS A 160 7.42 -3.29 8.31
N ASP A 161 7.01 -4.43 8.87
CA ASP A 161 7.37 -5.75 8.39
C ASP A 161 6.14 -6.37 7.71
N LEU A 162 6.21 -6.62 6.41
CA LEU A 162 5.11 -7.21 5.65
C LEU A 162 5.44 -8.62 5.19
N CYS A 163 4.46 -9.52 5.23
CA CYS A 163 4.59 -10.87 4.71
C CYS A 163 3.31 -11.35 4.02
N TYR A 164 3.45 -12.23 3.05
CA TYR A 164 2.31 -12.94 2.48
C TYR A 164 1.95 -14.15 3.33
N ARG A 165 0.66 -14.38 3.53
CA ARG A 165 0.11 -15.62 4.07
C ARG A 165 -1.08 -16.10 3.26
N ARG A 166 -1.43 -17.37 3.43
CA ARG A 166 -2.66 -17.93 2.86
C ARG A 166 -3.87 -17.34 3.57
N THR A 167 -4.91 -17.07 2.80
CA THR A 167 -6.23 -16.66 3.33
C THR A 167 -7.07 -17.89 3.69
N THR A 168 -7.94 -17.75 4.69
CA THR A 168 -9.00 -18.72 4.98
C THR A 168 -10.21 -18.53 4.05
N GLU A 169 -11.09 -19.53 3.98
CA GLU A 169 -12.36 -19.41 3.24
C GLU A 169 -13.29 -18.33 3.83
N GLU A 170 -13.23 -18.12 5.15
CA GLU A 170 -13.97 -17.05 5.81
C GLU A 170 -13.45 -15.67 5.39
N GLU A 171 -12.12 -15.48 5.35
CA GLU A 171 -11.51 -14.23 4.89
C GLU A 171 -11.88 -13.93 3.43
N LYS A 172 -11.85 -14.93 2.55
CA LYS A 172 -12.29 -14.79 1.15
C LYS A 172 -13.75 -14.34 1.07
N SER A 173 -14.63 -15.00 1.82
CA SER A 173 -16.07 -14.65 1.87
C SER A 173 -16.30 -13.24 2.42
N ASN A 174 -15.60 -12.87 3.49
CA ASN A 174 -15.68 -11.54 4.09
C ASN A 174 -15.14 -10.44 3.16
N PHE A 175 -14.13 -10.75 2.34
CA PHE A 175 -13.61 -9.79 1.37
C PHE A 175 -14.60 -9.48 0.24
N LEU A 176 -15.56 -10.37 -0.06
CA LEU A 176 -16.61 -10.13 -1.06
C LEU A 176 -17.71 -9.18 -0.59
N LYS A 177 -17.90 -9.01 0.72
CA LYS A 177 -18.86 -8.06 1.30
C LYS A 177 -18.44 -6.62 1.01
N ASP A 178 -19.30 -5.63 1.25
CA ASP A 178 -18.90 -4.23 1.11
C ASP A 178 -17.85 -3.85 2.16
N ASP A 179 -18.08 -4.24 3.40
CA ASP A 179 -17.18 -3.99 4.52
C ASP A 179 -16.29 -5.20 4.81
N THR A 180 -15.07 -4.93 5.24
CA THR A 180 -14.11 -5.94 5.69
C THR A 180 -13.46 -5.43 6.96
N ASP A 181 -13.39 -6.30 7.97
CA ASP A 181 -12.62 -6.07 9.17
C ASP A 181 -11.13 -6.25 8.83
N PHE A 182 -10.52 -5.18 8.32
CA PHE A 182 -9.11 -5.17 7.98
C PHE A 182 -8.21 -5.22 9.21
N GLU A 183 -8.67 -4.72 10.35
CA GLU A 183 -7.92 -4.78 11.60
C GLU A 183 -7.64 -6.23 12.00
N ASN A 184 -8.63 -7.11 11.81
CA ASN A 184 -8.43 -8.53 12.05
C ASN A 184 -7.72 -9.26 10.90
N LEU A 185 -8.04 -8.91 9.64
CA LEU A 185 -7.42 -9.53 8.46
C LEU A 185 -5.92 -9.23 8.34
N ASP A 186 -5.48 -8.01 8.68
CA ASP A 186 -4.10 -7.56 8.52
C ASP A 186 -3.15 -8.08 9.62
N LYS A 187 -3.61 -9.05 10.42
CA LYS A 187 -2.78 -9.76 11.40
C LYS A 187 -2.04 -10.94 10.74
N PRO A 188 -0.79 -11.21 11.15
CA PRO A 188 0.01 -12.33 10.64
C PRO A 188 -0.50 -13.71 11.08
#